data_AF-A0A9D6HVC3-F1
#
_entry.id   AF-A0A9D6HVC3-F1
#
_cell.length_a   1.000
_cell.length_b   1.000
_cell.length_c   1.000
_cell.angle_alpha   90.00
_cell.angle_beta   90.00
_cell.angle_gamma   90.00
#
_symmetry.space_group_name_H-M   'P 1'
#
loop_
_entity.id
_entity.type
_entity.pdbx_description
1 polymer ?
#
loop_
_entity_poly.entity_id
_entity_poly.type
_entity_poly.pdbx_seq_one_letter_code
_entity_poly.pdbx_strand_id
1 'polypeptide(L)' 'MKRKDLVDLKIKEVEDLNKVLGDKKAQLEKVMVNIRAGKEKNLKSAKNLKRDISQILTIVREKEIGEKEAASP' A
#
# COMPACT_ATOMS: atom_id res chain seq x y z
N MET A 1 -5.91 -6.86 -0.26
CA MET A 1 -5.24 -7.19 -1.53
C MET A 1 -5.30 -8.68 -1.83
N LYS A 2 -5.60 -9.04 -3.08
CA LYS A 2 -5.52 -10.42 -3.59
C LYS A 2 -4.10 -10.71 -4.09
N ARG A 3 -3.79 -11.99 -4.32
CA ARG A 3 -2.47 -12.42 -4.81
C ARG A 3 -2.11 -11.79 -6.16
N LYS A 4 -3.06 -11.69 -7.08
CA LYS A 4 -2.85 -11.09 -8.41
C LYS A 4 -2.36 -9.64 -8.29
N ASP A 5 -3.03 -8.84 -7.46
CA ASP A 5 -2.66 -7.44 -7.28
C ASP A 5 -1.22 -7.29 -6.72
N LEU A 6 -0.74 -8.22 -5.87
CA LEU A 6 0.65 -8.20 -5.40
C LEU A 6 1.65 -8.42 -6.53
N VAL A 7 1.35 -9.36 -7.44
CA VAL A 7 2.21 -9.64 -8.59
C VAL A 7 2.25 -8.43 -9.52
N ASP A 8 1.09 -7.83 -9.79
CA ASP A 8 0.99 -6.65 -10.64
C ASP A 8 1.75 -5.45 -10.04
N LEU A 9 1.74 -5.28 -8.71
CA LEU A 9 2.50 -4.23 -8.04
C LEU A 9 4.02 -4.45 -8.12
N LYS A 10 4.52 -5.68 -8.05
CA LYS A 10 5.96 -5.95 -8.13
C LYS A 10 6.56 -5.53 -9.47
N ILE A 11 5.76 -5.53 -10.54
CA ILE A 11 6.20 -5.14 -11.89
C ILE A 11 6.27 -3.62 -12.05
N LYS A 12 5.50 -2.84 -11.28
CA LYS A 12 5.43 -1.38 -11.40
C LYS A 12 6.68 -0.67 -10.89
N GLU A 13 6.99 0.48 -11.46
CA GLU A 13 8.07 1.36 -10.97
C GLU A 13 7.79 1.92 -9.57
N VAL A 14 8.86 2.28 -8.86
CA VAL A 14 8.76 2.84 -7.48
C VAL A 14 7.89 4.10 -7.45
N GLU A 15 7.98 4.95 -8.48
CA GLU A 15 7.13 6.14 -8.60
C GLU A 15 5.64 5.81 -8.67
N ASP A 16 5.27 4.78 -9.44
CA ASP A 16 3.88 4.35 -9.56
C ASP A 16 3.40 3.65 -8.28
N LEU A 17 4.28 2.91 -7.60
CA LEU A 17 3.98 2.36 -6.28
C LEU A 17 3.70 3.46 -5.25
N ASN A 18 4.44 4.58 -5.32
CA ASN A 18 4.21 5.74 -4.45
C ASN A 18 2.86 6.43 -4.74
N LYS A 19 2.43 6.51 -6.00
CA LYS A 19 1.08 6.99 -6.35
C LYS A 19 0.00 6.10 -5.75
N VAL A 20 0.11 4.78 -5.96
CA VAL A 20 -0.84 3.80 -5.40
C VAL A 20 -0.87 3.86 -3.86
N LEU A 21 0.30 4.03 -3.23
CA LEU A 21 0.41 4.21 -1.79
C LEU A 21 -0.33 5.47 -1.31
N GLY A 22 -0.18 6.59 -2.03
CA GLY A 22 -0.89 7.84 -1.76
C GLY A 22 -2.42 7.65 -1.79
N ASP A 23 -2.93 7.02 -2.85
CA ASP A 23 -4.36 6.74 -3.00
C ASP A 23 -4.89 5.85 -1.86
N LYS A 24 -4.14 4.82 -1.47
CA LYS A 24 -4.53 3.92 -0.39
C LYS A 24 -4.53 4.63 0.97
N LYS A 25 -3.59 5.54 1.22
CA LYS A 25 -3.57 6.36 2.44
C LYS A 25 -4.77 7.31 2.50
N ALA A 26 -5.08 8.00 1.40
CA ALA A 26 -6.26 8.87 1.33
C ALA A 26 -7.57 8.09 1.54
N GLN A 27 -7.69 6.90 0.96
CA GLN A 27 -8.83 6.00 1.20
C GLN A 27 -8.93 5.60 2.68
N LEU A 28 -7.80 5.24 3.30
CA LEU A 28 -7.77 4.89 4.73
C LEU A 28 -8.22 6.06 5.60
N GLU A 29 -7.75 7.27 5.31
CA GLU A 29 -8.14 8.47 6.06
C GLU A 29 -9.65 8.71 6.01
N LYS A 30 -10.23 8.65 4.80
CA LYS A 30 -11.68 8.78 4.61
C LYS A 30 -12.46 7.72 5.40
N VAL A 31 -12.01 6.46 5.34
CA VAL A 31 -12.64 5.35 6.10
C VAL A 31 -12.51 5.59 7.59
N MET A 32 -11.34 6.03 8.08
CA MET A 32 -11.12 6.30 9.50
C MET A 32 -12.01 7.44 10.02
N VAL A 33 -12.21 8.51 9.24
CA VAL A 33 -13.16 9.59 9.57
C VAL A 33 -14.58 9.04 9.68
N ASN A 34 -15.01 8.23 8.72
CA ASN A 34 -16.35 7.63 8.74
C ASN A 34 -16.55 6.64 9.91
N ILE A 35 -15.52 5.86 10.27
CA ILE A 35 -15.55 4.97 11.44
C ILE A 35 -15.70 5.80 12.72
N ARG A 36 -14.90 6.86 12.88
CA ARG A 36 -14.96 7.75 14.06
C ARG A 36 -16.31 8.45 14.18
N ALA A 37 -16.92 8.79 13.05
CA ALA A 37 -18.25 9.38 12.99
C ALA A 37 -19.41 8.36 13.14
N GLY A 38 -19.11 7.06 13.31
CA GLY A 38 -20.12 5.99 13.40
C GLY A 38 -20.89 5.73 12.11
N LYS A 39 -20.44 6.28 10.96
CA LYS A 39 -21.09 6.14 9.65
C LYS A 39 -20.65 4.90 8.90
N GLU A 40 -19.47 4.37 9.22
CA GLU A 40 -18.94 3.17 8.58
C GLU A 40 -19.34 1.90 9.33
N LYS A 41 -20.10 1.02 8.67
CA LYS A 41 -20.50 -0.28 9.23
C LYS A 41 -19.42 -1.35 9.01
N ASN A 42 -18.59 -1.20 7.98
CA ASN A 42 -17.56 -2.17 7.63
C ASN A 42 -16.21 -1.79 8.22
N LEU A 43 -15.98 -2.16 9.49
CA LEU A 43 -14.70 -1.91 10.17
C LEU A 43 -13.51 -2.68 9.57
N LYS A 44 -13.78 -3.78 8.85
CA LYS A 44 -12.72 -4.57 8.20
C LYS A 44 -12.07 -3.80 7.04
N SER A 45 -12.77 -2.83 6.46
CA SER A 45 -12.23 -1.98 5.38
C SER A 45 -10.93 -1.29 5.79
N ALA A 46 -10.88 -0.67 6.98
CA ALA A 46 -9.70 0.00 7.50
C ALA A 46 -8.54 -0.98 7.74
N LYS A 47 -8.83 -2.16 8.31
CA LYS A 47 -7.82 -3.22 8.51
C LYS A 47 -7.22 -3.68 7.18
N ASN A 48 -8.06 -3.89 6.17
CA ASN A 48 -7.63 -4.31 4.84
C ASN A 48 -6.79 -3.23 4.16
N LEU A 49 -7.21 -1.95 4.24
CA LEU A 49 -6.43 -0.83 3.70
C LEU A 49 -5.06 -0.70 4.38
N LYS A 50 -4.99 -0.84 5.71
CA LYS A 50 -3.70 -0.85 6.44
C LYS A 50 -2.79 -1.98 5.97
N ARG A 51 -3.34 -3.19 5.81
CA ARG A 51 -2.59 -4.34 5.27
C ARG A 51 -2.05 -4.05 3.87
N ASP A 52 -2.89 -3.52 2.99
CA ASP A 52 -2.52 -3.21 1.61
C ASP A 52 -1.39 -2.16 1.59
N ILE A 53 -1.48 -1.11 2.41
CA ILE A 53 -0.43 -0.10 2.59
C ILE A 53 0.88 -0.73 3.06
N SER A 54 0.85 -1.59 4.08
CA SER A 54 2.05 -2.27 4.57
C SER A 54 2.71 -3.12 3.48
N GLN A 55 1.91 -3.85 2.69
CA GLN A 55 2.43 -4.67 1.59
C GLN A 55 3.08 -3.82 0.50
N ILE A 56 2.48 -2.69 0.11
CA ILE A 56 3.07 -1.77 -0.87
C ILE A 56 4.39 -1.20 -0.35
N LEU A 57 4.45 -0.77 0.91
CA LEU A 57 5.67 -0.28 1.54
C LEU A 57 6.79 -1.33 1.54
N THR A 58 6.45 -2.59 1.82
CA THR A 58 7.40 -3.70 1.75
C THR A 58 7.95 -3.85 0.33
N ILE A 59 7.09 -3.85 -0.71
CA ILE A 59 7.55 -3.97 -2.11
C ILE A 59 8.46 -2.81 -2.50
N VAL A 60 8.12 -1.58 -2.12
CA VAL A 60 8.97 -0.40 -2.35
C VAL A 60 10.34 -0.62 -1.70
N ARG A 61 10.35 -1.07 -0.44
CA ARG A 61 11.60 -1.32 0.28
C ARG A 61 12.44 -2.45 -0.34
N GLU A 62 11.80 -3.53 -0.79
CA GLU A 62 12.47 -4.62 -1.50
C GLU A 62 13.20 -4.11 -2.76
N LYS A 63 12.55 -3.21 -3.52
CA LYS A 63 13.14 -2.60 -4.72
C LYS A 63 14.33 -1.69 -4.39
N GLU A 64 14.17 -0.81 -3.40
CA GLU A 64 15.27 0.07 -2.94
C GLU A 64 16.50 -0.72 -2.47
N ILE A 65 16.29 -1.85 -1.79
CA ILE A 65 17.40 -2.71 -1.33
C ILE A 65 18.09 -3.37 -2.53
N GLY A 66 17.32 -3.93 -3.47
CA GLY A 66 17.88 -4.55 -4.68
C GLY A 66 18.68 -3.57 -5.54
N GLU A 67 18.22 -2.32 -5.67
CA GLU A 67 18.97 -1.25 -6.35
C GLU A 67 20.27 -0.91 -5.63
N LYS A 68 20.25 -0.86 -4.29
CA LYS A 68 21.46 -0.58 -3.48
C LYS A 68 22.49 -1.71 -3.55
N GLU A 69 22.04 -2.96 -3.53
CA GLU A 69 22.93 -4.12 -3.67
C GLU A 69 23.56 -4.18 -5.07
N ALA A 70 22.80 -3.84 -6.12
CA ALA A 70 23.33 -3.74 -7.47
C ALA A 70 24.32 -2.57 -7.66
N ALA A 71 24.23 -1.51 -6.84
CA ALA A 71 25.09 -0.33 -6.89
C ALA A 71 26.38 -0.46 -6.05
N SER A 72 26.53 -1.50 -5.23
CA SER A 72 27.77 -1.83 -4.49
C SER A 72 28.50 -2.99 -5.18
N PRO A 73 29.49 -2.72 -6.06
CA PRO A 73 30.39 -3.74 -6.61
C PRO A 73 31.43 -4.24 -5.58
#